data_AF-A0A7L1MS66-F1
#
_entry.id   AF-A0A7L1MS66-F1
#
_cell.length_a   1.000
_cell.length_b   1.000
_cell.length_c   1.000
_cell.angle_alpha   90.00
_cell.angle_beta   90.00
_cell.angle_gamma   90.00
#
_symmetry.space_group_name_H-M   'P 1'
#
loop_
_entity.id
_entity.type
_entity.pdbx_description
1 polymer ?
#
loop_
_entity_poly.entity_id
_entity_poly.type
_entity_poly.pdbx_seq_one_letter_code
_entity_poly.pdbx_strand_id
1 'polypeptide(L)'
;EQRVVKVSLAELLRCFEHPISEEEAWAICSQCCRKVEQLGQGQCTLLCSVFVEGAESIFIHVDGTVSLKVYHKSGKSTGVGSIQQSEDKLLEYLGLAIYGALDWGLDSQVERELSDPLEKLLCRMLKLDDEATKLPVTLQDVIKACEEHLSSPSEATSHYEMTCRNLFIEYMELQKLLASIQTSKEVCLGLPISCYSLYFHTLTKFQTTDLSLAGFSKASLWSRLISELQSGVKLRKTAERPQRCVSARECIRSPYELLLGDIQHRRYTLRKVSDWSQQAPLETYALL
;
A
#
# COMPACT_ATOMS: atom_id res chain seq x y z
N GLU A 1 7.96 -25.96 -3.62
CA GLU A 1 7.38 -24.63 -3.35
C GLU A 1 6.04 -24.50 -4.07
N GLN A 2 4.97 -24.15 -3.36
CA GLN A 2 3.69 -23.84 -3.99
C GLN A 2 3.86 -22.50 -4.71
N ARG A 3 3.75 -22.48 -6.05
CA ARG A 3 3.82 -21.24 -6.82
C ARG A 3 2.56 -20.45 -6.53
N VAL A 4 2.66 -19.34 -5.80
CA VAL A 4 1.54 -18.42 -5.56
C VAL A 4 1.13 -17.84 -6.92
N VAL A 5 -0.10 -18.10 -7.35
CA VAL A 5 -0.64 -17.66 -8.67
C VAL A 5 -1.55 -16.44 -8.53
N LYS A 6 -2.09 -16.22 -7.33
CA LYS A 6 -2.96 -15.08 -7.00
C LYS A 6 -2.84 -14.72 -5.52
N VAL A 7 -3.14 -13.48 -5.19
CA VAL A 7 -3.17 -12.94 -3.82
C VAL A 7 -4.45 -12.11 -3.65
N SER A 8 -5.04 -12.12 -2.45
CA SER A 8 -6.17 -11.23 -2.15
C SER A 8 -5.68 -9.80 -1.90
N LEU A 9 -6.51 -8.80 -2.22
CA LEU A 9 -6.18 -7.40 -1.94
C LEU A 9 -5.98 -7.17 -0.42
N ALA A 10 -6.75 -7.87 0.42
CA ALA A 10 -6.56 -7.83 1.88
C ALA A 10 -5.22 -8.41 2.36
N GLU A 11 -4.68 -9.45 1.71
CA GLU A 11 -3.33 -9.96 2.01
C GLU A 11 -2.26 -8.99 1.54
N LEU A 12 -2.46 -8.37 0.39
CA LEU A 12 -1.53 -7.40 -0.16
C LEU A 12 -1.41 -6.16 0.74
N LEU A 13 -2.54 -5.57 1.16
CA LEU A 13 -2.57 -4.44 2.09
C LEU A 13 -1.90 -4.75 3.43
N ARG A 14 -2.13 -5.96 3.97
CA ARG A 14 -1.45 -6.43 5.20
C ARG A 14 0.04 -6.63 5.01
N CYS A 15 0.47 -7.06 3.82
CA CYS A 15 1.88 -7.26 3.52
C CYS A 15 2.62 -5.94 3.33
N PHE A 16 1.98 -4.97 2.68
CA PHE A 16 2.56 -3.67 2.38
C PHE A 16 2.52 -2.70 3.55
N GLU A 17 1.55 -2.85 4.45
CA GLU A 17 1.32 -1.93 5.58
C GLU A 17 1.12 -0.47 5.13
N HIS A 18 0.65 -0.26 3.89
CA HIS A 18 0.30 1.05 3.34
C HIS A 18 -0.91 0.93 2.41
N PRO A 19 -1.67 2.01 2.19
CA PRO A 19 -2.79 1.99 1.25
C PRO A 19 -2.32 1.87 -0.19
N ILE A 20 -3.24 1.48 -1.07
CA ILE A 20 -2.98 1.47 -2.51
C ILE A 20 -2.87 2.90 -3.07
N SER A 21 -2.19 3.05 -4.19
CA SER A 21 -2.17 4.30 -4.95
C SER A 21 -3.51 4.53 -5.69
N GLU A 22 -3.78 5.77 -6.11
CA GLU A 22 -4.97 6.05 -6.92
C GLU A 22 -4.94 5.29 -8.25
N GLU A 23 -3.75 5.16 -8.86
CA GLU A 23 -3.61 4.44 -10.13
C GLU A 23 -3.88 2.93 -9.98
N GLU A 24 -3.48 2.33 -8.85
CA GLU A 24 -3.85 0.97 -8.49
C GLU A 24 -5.35 0.83 -8.26
N ALA A 25 -5.99 1.82 -7.61
CA ALA A 25 -7.44 1.82 -7.43
C ALA A 25 -8.20 1.85 -8.76
N TRP A 26 -7.79 2.72 -9.69
CA TRP A 26 -8.33 2.75 -11.06
C TRP A 26 -8.15 1.41 -11.78
N ALA A 27 -6.95 0.82 -11.67
CA ALA A 27 -6.64 -0.46 -12.30
C ALA A 27 -7.50 -1.61 -11.78
N ILE A 28 -7.57 -1.76 -10.45
CA ILE A 28 -8.36 -2.81 -9.80
C ILE A 28 -9.83 -2.63 -10.12
N CYS A 29 -10.35 -1.40 -10.08
CA CYS A 29 -11.74 -1.08 -10.40
C CYS A 29 -12.09 -1.47 -11.85
N SER A 30 -11.29 -1.03 -12.83
CA SER A 30 -11.46 -1.35 -14.24
C SER A 30 -11.44 -2.87 -14.51
N GLN A 31 -10.44 -3.56 -13.96
CA GLN A 31 -10.29 -5.00 -14.14
C GLN A 31 -11.42 -5.79 -13.47
N CYS A 32 -11.90 -5.36 -12.30
CA CYS A 32 -13.06 -5.97 -11.64
C CYS A 32 -14.33 -5.82 -12.49
N CYS A 33 -14.65 -4.60 -12.94
CA CYS A 33 -15.85 -4.35 -13.73
C CYS A 33 -15.85 -5.16 -15.04
N ARG A 34 -14.73 -5.16 -15.77
CA ARG A 34 -14.57 -5.96 -17.00
C ARG A 34 -14.71 -7.45 -16.75
N LYS A 35 -14.20 -7.96 -15.62
CA LYS A 35 -14.33 -9.38 -15.28
C LYS A 35 -15.78 -9.77 -15.03
N VAL A 36 -16.55 -8.90 -14.38
CA VAL A 36 -17.98 -9.11 -14.14
C VAL A 36 -18.76 -9.10 -15.44
N GLU A 37 -18.49 -8.16 -16.35
CA GLU A 37 -19.14 -8.11 -17.66
C GLU A 37 -18.89 -9.37 -18.49
N GLN A 38 -17.64 -9.84 -18.51
CA GLN A 38 -17.28 -11.10 -19.19
C GLN A 38 -18.03 -12.31 -18.62
N LEU A 39 -18.24 -12.34 -17.29
CA LEU A 39 -19.01 -13.41 -16.66
C LEU A 39 -20.50 -13.30 -16.99
N GLY A 40 -21.01 -12.08 -17.16
CA GLY A 40 -22.37 -11.77 -17.60
C GLY A 40 -22.67 -12.19 -19.05
N GLN A 41 -21.67 -12.10 -19.93
CA GLN A 41 -21.80 -12.47 -21.35
C GLN A 41 -21.59 -13.98 -21.60
N GLY A 42 -21.01 -14.72 -20.65
CA GLY A 42 -20.82 -16.17 -20.72
C GLY A 42 -22.07 -16.98 -20.34
N GLN A 43 -22.15 -18.24 -20.79
CA GLN A 43 -23.22 -19.20 -20.46
C GLN A 43 -23.33 -19.57 -18.95
N CYS A 44 -22.52 -18.95 -18.08
CA CYS A 44 -22.37 -19.29 -16.66
C CYS A 44 -23.19 -18.40 -15.71
N THR A 45 -24.00 -17.47 -16.23
CA THR A 45 -24.79 -16.50 -15.46
C THR A 45 -25.85 -17.12 -14.54
N LEU A 46 -26.36 -18.32 -14.87
CA LEU A 46 -27.47 -18.92 -14.12
C LEU A 46 -27.03 -19.66 -12.84
N LEU A 47 -25.74 -19.98 -12.70
CA LEU A 47 -25.23 -20.85 -11.63
C LEU A 47 -24.26 -20.15 -10.67
N CYS A 48 -23.83 -18.92 -10.99
CA CYS A 48 -22.76 -18.21 -10.30
C CYS A 48 -23.25 -16.85 -9.79
N SER A 49 -23.07 -16.57 -8.51
CA SER A 49 -23.23 -15.23 -7.94
C SER A 49 -21.86 -14.66 -7.59
N VAL A 50 -21.51 -13.52 -8.21
CA VAL A 50 -20.36 -12.71 -7.81
C VAL A 50 -20.72 -12.01 -6.50
N PHE A 51 -19.77 -11.97 -5.56
CA PHE A 51 -19.96 -11.31 -4.29
C PHE A 51 -18.71 -10.53 -3.92
N VAL A 52 -18.89 -9.27 -3.56
CA VAL A 52 -17.84 -8.42 -3.01
C VAL A 52 -18.17 -8.16 -1.55
N GLU A 53 -17.41 -8.81 -0.69
CA GLU A 53 -17.35 -8.58 0.76
C GLU A 53 -15.95 -8.07 1.01
N GLY A 54 -15.73 -6.75 0.85
CA GLY A 54 -14.43 -6.13 1.07
C GLY A 54 -13.26 -6.60 0.18
N ALA A 55 -12.05 -6.26 0.63
CA ALA A 55 -10.80 -6.49 -0.09
C ALA A 55 -10.40 -7.97 -0.15
N GLU A 56 -10.91 -8.83 0.74
CA GLU A 56 -10.71 -10.28 0.74
C GLU A 56 -11.39 -10.97 -0.44
N SER A 57 -12.38 -10.32 -1.04
CA SER A 57 -13.14 -10.84 -2.18
C SER A 57 -12.49 -10.53 -3.53
N ILE A 58 -11.45 -9.67 -3.54
CA ILE A 58 -10.74 -9.21 -4.74
C ILE A 58 -9.39 -9.93 -4.80
N PHE A 59 -9.11 -10.63 -5.91
CA PHE A 59 -7.86 -11.35 -6.12
C PHE A 59 -7.10 -10.80 -7.32
N ILE A 60 -5.83 -10.46 -7.11
CA ILE A 60 -4.90 -10.06 -8.16
C ILE A 60 -4.07 -11.29 -8.55
N HIS A 61 -4.00 -11.56 -9.84
CA HIS A 61 -3.28 -12.71 -10.40
C HIS A 61 -1.90 -12.31 -10.91
N VAL A 62 -1.03 -13.31 -11.05
CA VAL A 62 0.34 -13.16 -11.57
C VAL A 62 0.40 -12.59 -13.00
N ASP A 63 -0.67 -12.75 -13.78
CA ASP A 63 -0.77 -12.21 -15.14
C ASP A 63 -1.30 -10.77 -15.18
N GLY A 64 -1.67 -10.18 -14.03
CA GLY A 64 -2.26 -8.84 -13.95
C GLY A 64 -3.77 -8.81 -14.12
N THR A 65 -4.42 -9.96 -14.29
CA THR A 65 -5.88 -10.03 -14.26
C THR A 65 -6.40 -9.97 -12.82
N VAL A 66 -7.64 -9.52 -12.67
CA VAL A 66 -8.33 -9.48 -11.38
C VAL A 66 -9.54 -10.40 -11.43
N SER A 67 -9.77 -11.16 -10.36
CA SER A 67 -10.96 -11.99 -10.20
C SER A 67 -11.65 -11.71 -8.88
N LEU A 68 -12.97 -11.79 -8.89
CA LEU A 68 -13.79 -11.68 -7.70
C LEU A 68 -14.16 -13.07 -7.15
N LYS A 69 -14.48 -13.14 -5.87
CA LYS A 69 -15.03 -14.35 -5.26
C LYS A 69 -16.39 -14.67 -5.89
N VAL A 70 -16.52 -15.91 -6.39
CA VAL A 70 -17.75 -16.40 -7.04
C VAL A 70 -18.28 -17.59 -6.24
N TYR A 71 -19.58 -17.57 -5.94
CA TYR A 71 -20.27 -18.68 -5.30
C TYR A 71 -21.13 -19.43 -6.32
N HIS A 72 -21.00 -20.76 -6.33
CA HIS A 72 -21.85 -21.62 -7.14
C HIS A 72 -23.12 -22.00 -6.37
N LYS A 73 -24.28 -21.84 -6.99
CA LYS A 73 -25.54 -22.35 -6.43
C LYS A 73 -25.52 -23.87 -6.49
N SER A 74 -25.32 -24.56 -5.36
CA SER A 74 -25.55 -26.01 -5.32
C SER A 74 -27.05 -26.26 -5.43
N GLY A 75 -27.49 -26.96 -6.47
CA GLY A 75 -28.90 -27.26 -6.71
C GLY A 75 -29.52 -28.07 -5.57
N LYS A 76 -30.21 -27.39 -4.65
CA LYS A 76 -31.38 -27.81 -3.83
C LYS A 76 -31.58 -26.81 -2.69
N SER A 77 -32.37 -25.77 -2.90
CA SER A 77 -33.10 -25.13 -1.81
C SER A 77 -34.42 -24.54 -2.30
N THR A 78 -35.48 -25.12 -1.78
CA THR A 78 -36.85 -24.62 -1.75
C THR A 78 -36.90 -23.37 -0.89
N GLY A 79 -37.37 -22.25 -1.46
CA GLY A 79 -37.83 -21.07 -0.72
C GLY A 79 -36.74 -20.15 -0.15
N VAL A 80 -36.90 -18.85 -0.43
CA VAL A 80 -36.12 -17.69 0.06
C VAL A 80 -34.89 -17.30 -0.79
N GLY A 81 -35.12 -16.32 -1.66
CA GLY A 81 -34.13 -15.31 -2.09
C GLY A 81 -33.01 -15.78 -3.01
N SER A 82 -33.21 -15.66 -4.32
CA SER A 82 -32.10 -15.69 -5.30
C SER A 82 -31.16 -14.52 -5.03
N ILE A 83 -30.01 -14.75 -4.36
CA ILE A 83 -28.97 -13.73 -4.18
C ILE A 83 -28.18 -13.63 -5.49
N GLN A 84 -28.78 -13.02 -6.51
CA GLN A 84 -28.02 -12.32 -7.53
C GLN A 84 -27.88 -10.90 -6.99
N GLN A 85 -26.65 -10.45 -6.68
CA GLN A 85 -26.47 -9.03 -6.39
C GLN A 85 -26.87 -8.25 -7.64
N SER A 86 -27.73 -7.24 -7.47
CA SER A 86 -27.95 -6.27 -8.56
C SER A 86 -26.61 -5.62 -8.89
N GLU A 87 -26.42 -5.30 -10.16
CA GLU A 87 -25.22 -4.60 -10.65
C GLU A 87 -24.88 -3.38 -9.79
N ASP A 88 -25.91 -2.60 -9.45
CA ASP A 88 -25.86 -1.45 -8.56
C ASP A 88 -25.32 -1.77 -7.15
N LYS A 89 -25.74 -2.89 -6.52
CA LYS A 89 -25.20 -3.30 -5.22
C LYS A 89 -23.77 -3.80 -5.32
N LEU A 90 -23.43 -4.48 -6.41
CA LEU A 90 -22.08 -4.97 -6.64
C LEU A 90 -21.10 -3.79 -6.76
N LEU A 91 -21.47 -2.75 -7.49
CA LEU A 91 -20.69 -1.53 -7.63
C LEU A 91 -20.53 -0.79 -6.30
N GLU A 92 -21.58 -0.73 -5.49
CA GLU A 92 -21.53 -0.16 -4.14
C GLU A 92 -20.51 -0.90 -3.25
N TYR A 93 -20.56 -2.23 -3.20
CA TYR A 93 -19.58 -3.02 -2.45
C TYR A 93 -18.16 -2.94 -3.01
N LEU A 94 -18.00 -2.87 -4.33
CA LEU A 94 -16.71 -2.64 -4.96
C LEU A 94 -16.16 -1.27 -4.58
N GLY A 95 -16.99 -0.23 -4.61
CA GLY A 95 -16.63 1.13 -4.18
C GLY A 95 -16.15 1.15 -2.73
N LEU A 96 -16.86 0.46 -1.83
CA LEU A 96 -16.46 0.33 -0.42
C LEU A 96 -15.12 -0.39 -0.27
N ALA A 97 -14.90 -1.47 -1.02
CA ALA A 97 -13.65 -2.22 -0.97
C ALA A 97 -12.46 -1.40 -1.49
N ILE A 98 -12.64 -0.63 -2.57
CA ILE A 98 -11.60 0.24 -3.14
C ILE A 98 -11.31 1.42 -2.21
N TYR A 99 -12.33 2.10 -1.70
CA TYR A 99 -12.13 3.20 -0.75
C TYR A 99 -11.45 2.70 0.54
N GLY A 100 -11.88 1.55 1.08
CA GLY A 100 -11.22 0.94 2.24
C GLY A 100 -9.76 0.54 2.00
N ALA A 101 -9.38 0.22 0.75
CA ALA A 101 -7.99 -0.02 0.37
C ALA A 101 -7.17 1.27 0.22
N LEU A 102 -7.80 2.35 -0.25
CA LEU A 102 -7.20 3.70 -0.33
C LEU A 102 -7.01 4.33 1.06
N ASP A 103 -7.90 4.00 1.99
CA ASP A 103 -7.93 4.51 3.37
C ASP A 103 -7.21 3.59 4.37
N TRP A 104 -6.54 2.55 3.87
CA TRP A 104 -5.89 1.55 4.72
C TRP A 104 -4.83 2.18 5.63
N GLY A 105 -4.97 1.94 6.94
CA GLY A 105 -4.02 2.40 7.95
C GLY A 105 -4.21 3.86 8.39
N LEU A 106 -5.24 4.55 7.90
CA LEU A 106 -5.64 5.86 8.39
C LEU A 106 -6.51 5.75 9.64
N ASP A 107 -6.49 6.80 10.45
CA ASP A 107 -7.32 6.89 11.64
C ASP A 107 -8.72 7.45 11.29
N SER A 108 -9.72 7.17 12.13
CA SER A 108 -11.11 7.61 11.88
C SER A 108 -11.34 9.13 11.81
N GLN A 109 -10.32 9.94 12.11
CA GLN A 109 -10.38 11.40 12.15
C GLN A 109 -9.61 12.04 10.98
N VAL A 110 -8.89 11.25 10.20
CA VAL A 110 -8.09 11.68 9.06
C VAL A 110 -8.66 11.02 7.82
N GLU A 111 -9.12 11.84 6.88
CA GLU A 111 -9.56 11.38 5.58
C GLU A 111 -8.48 11.63 4.54
N ARG A 112 -8.33 10.69 3.60
CA ARG A 112 -7.42 10.86 2.47
C ARG A 112 -7.98 11.86 1.46
N GLU A 113 -7.18 12.85 1.10
CA GLU A 113 -7.47 13.71 -0.06
C GLU A 113 -7.27 12.89 -1.34
N LEU A 114 -8.36 12.71 -2.11
CA LEU A 114 -8.36 12.05 -3.42
C LEU A 114 -8.38 13.08 -4.54
N SER A 115 -7.93 12.71 -5.73
CA SER A 115 -8.16 13.53 -6.92
C SER A 115 -9.65 13.66 -7.24
N ASP A 116 -10.09 14.86 -7.67
CA ASP A 116 -11.49 15.11 -8.05
C ASP A 116 -12.11 14.03 -8.96
N PRO A 117 -11.41 13.47 -9.98
CA PRO A 117 -12.01 12.45 -10.84
C PRO A 117 -12.31 11.15 -10.10
N LEU A 118 -11.40 10.71 -9.22
CA LEU A 118 -11.55 9.46 -8.47
C LEU A 118 -12.60 9.60 -7.37
N GLU A 119 -12.59 10.72 -6.65
CA GLU A 119 -13.62 11.05 -5.66
C GLU A 119 -15.01 11.04 -6.32
N LYS A 120 -15.18 11.72 -7.46
CA LYS A 120 -16.45 11.73 -8.20
C LYS A 120 -16.90 10.35 -8.69
N LEU A 121 -15.97 9.44 -9.01
CA LEU A 121 -16.32 8.07 -9.35
C LEU A 121 -16.80 7.32 -8.11
N LEU A 122 -16.04 7.37 -7.02
CA LEU A 122 -16.37 6.67 -5.78
C LEU A 122 -17.67 7.17 -5.15
N CYS A 123 -17.91 8.48 -5.12
CA CYS A 123 -19.20 9.04 -4.66
C CYS A 123 -20.38 8.48 -5.46
N ARG A 124 -20.22 8.34 -6.79
CA ARG A 124 -21.26 7.75 -7.66
C ARG A 124 -21.45 6.26 -7.39
N MET A 125 -20.37 5.49 -7.23
CA MET A 125 -20.45 4.06 -6.88
C MET A 125 -21.09 3.84 -5.51
N LEU A 126 -20.82 4.74 -4.55
CA LEU A 126 -21.30 4.69 -3.17
C LEU A 126 -22.65 5.39 -2.95
N LYS A 127 -23.23 5.99 -4.00
CA LYS A 127 -24.50 6.73 -3.95
C LYS A 127 -24.49 7.87 -2.92
N LEU A 128 -23.35 8.55 -2.81
CA LEU A 128 -23.15 9.71 -1.94
C LEU A 128 -23.45 11.02 -2.65
N ASP A 129 -23.85 11.00 -3.92
CA ASP A 129 -24.25 12.19 -4.65
C ASP A 129 -25.67 12.64 -4.28
N ASP A 130 -25.79 13.88 -3.77
CA ASP A 130 -27.05 14.54 -3.35
C ASP A 130 -28.06 14.76 -4.49
N GLU A 131 -27.66 14.53 -5.75
CA GLU A 131 -28.49 14.75 -6.92
C GLU A 131 -29.41 13.55 -7.20
N ALA A 132 -30.58 13.55 -6.55
CA ALA A 132 -31.67 12.57 -6.64
C ALA A 132 -32.24 12.29 -8.05
N THR A 133 -31.61 12.80 -9.12
CA THR A 133 -32.02 12.69 -10.52
C THR A 133 -31.01 12.00 -11.44
N LYS A 134 -29.85 11.56 -10.94
CA LYS A 134 -28.89 10.81 -11.77
C LYS A 134 -29.31 9.36 -11.99
N LEU A 135 -29.08 8.88 -13.21
CA LEU A 135 -29.27 7.47 -13.60
C LEU A 135 -28.38 6.57 -12.74
N PRO A 136 -28.84 5.33 -12.42
CA PRO A 136 -28.02 4.37 -11.69
C PRO A 136 -26.73 4.07 -12.47
N VAL A 137 -25.61 4.05 -11.75
CA VAL A 137 -24.29 3.77 -12.32
C VAL A 137 -24.24 2.32 -12.79
N THR A 138 -23.74 2.12 -14.01
CA THR A 138 -23.53 0.79 -14.59
C THR A 138 -22.04 0.41 -14.64
N LEU A 139 -21.73 -0.87 -14.81
CA LEU A 139 -20.37 -1.37 -15.02
C LEU A 139 -19.70 -0.68 -16.21
N GLN A 140 -20.46 -0.43 -17.29
CA GLN A 140 -20.00 0.32 -18.45
C GLN A 140 -19.62 1.76 -18.10
N ASP A 141 -20.40 2.43 -17.25
CA ASP A 141 -20.09 3.80 -16.83
C ASP A 141 -18.78 3.86 -16.04
N VAL A 142 -18.54 2.88 -15.18
CA VAL A 142 -17.28 2.76 -14.43
C VAL A 142 -16.11 2.46 -15.35
N ILE A 143 -16.24 1.49 -16.26
CA ILE A 143 -15.18 1.16 -17.23
C ILE A 143 -14.85 2.38 -18.09
N LYS A 144 -15.86 3.10 -18.57
CA LYS A 144 -15.68 4.32 -19.35
C LYS A 144 -14.97 5.41 -18.54
N ALA A 145 -15.33 5.61 -17.27
CA ALA A 145 -14.64 6.56 -16.40
C ALA A 145 -13.16 6.19 -16.21
N CYS A 146 -12.86 4.90 -16.05
CA CYS A 146 -11.47 4.41 -15.99
C CYS A 146 -10.74 4.63 -17.33
N GLU A 147 -11.40 4.49 -18.47
CA GLU A 147 -10.78 4.72 -19.78
C GLU A 147 -10.49 6.22 -20.02
N GLU A 148 -11.40 7.09 -19.61
CA GLU A 148 -11.27 8.55 -19.71
C GLU A 148 -10.24 9.14 -18.73
N HIS A 149 -9.89 8.43 -17.66
CA HIS A 149 -8.80 8.80 -16.75
C HIS A 149 -7.43 8.82 -17.46
N LEU A 150 -7.26 7.99 -18.50
CA LEU A 150 -6.02 7.94 -19.26
C LEU A 150 -6.05 8.89 -20.46
N SER A 151 -4.88 9.42 -20.82
CA SER A 151 -4.71 10.22 -22.04
C SER A 151 -5.12 9.47 -23.32
N SER A 152 -4.97 8.14 -23.31
CA SER A 152 -5.27 7.24 -24.42
C SER A 152 -6.22 6.12 -23.96
N PRO A 153 -7.54 6.28 -24.12
CA PRO A 153 -8.54 5.28 -23.69
C PRO A 153 -8.31 3.86 -24.26
N SER A 154 -7.77 3.77 -25.48
CA SER A 154 -7.47 2.48 -26.14
C SER A 154 -6.41 1.65 -25.41
N GLU A 155 -5.53 2.28 -24.64
CA GLU A 155 -4.45 1.60 -23.93
C GLU A 155 -4.87 1.14 -22.52
N ALA A 156 -6.06 1.54 -22.05
CA ALA A 156 -6.52 1.29 -20.69
C ALA A 156 -6.45 -0.17 -20.25
N THR A 157 -6.84 -1.09 -21.13
CA THR A 157 -6.76 -2.54 -20.87
C THR A 157 -5.34 -2.96 -20.50
N SER A 158 -4.38 -2.61 -21.35
CA SER A 158 -2.98 -3.00 -21.21
C SER A 158 -2.35 -2.28 -20.02
N HIS A 159 -2.68 -1.01 -19.83
CA HIS A 159 -2.21 -0.19 -18.72
C HIS A 159 -2.62 -0.80 -17.37
N TYR A 160 -3.91 -1.04 -17.17
CA TYR A 160 -4.43 -1.54 -15.91
C TYR A 160 -4.02 -2.98 -15.61
N GLU A 161 -3.88 -3.83 -16.64
CA GLU A 161 -3.27 -5.15 -16.51
C GLU A 161 -1.82 -5.06 -16.03
N MET A 162 -1.02 -4.18 -16.64
CA MET A 162 0.38 -3.97 -16.23
C MET A 162 0.48 -3.41 -14.81
N THR A 163 -0.37 -2.46 -14.42
CA THR A 163 -0.42 -1.91 -13.06
C THR A 163 -0.72 -3.01 -12.04
N CYS A 164 -1.74 -3.83 -12.26
CA CYS A 164 -2.08 -4.95 -11.38
C CYS A 164 -0.96 -6.01 -11.34
N ARG A 165 -0.29 -6.26 -12.47
CA ARG A 165 0.83 -7.19 -12.55
C ARG A 165 2.04 -6.69 -11.75
N ASN A 166 2.37 -5.41 -11.85
CA ASN A 166 3.45 -4.81 -11.08
C ASN A 166 3.14 -4.89 -9.58
N LEU A 167 1.90 -4.61 -9.20
CA LEU A 167 1.43 -4.73 -7.81
C LEU A 167 1.62 -6.16 -7.26
N PHE A 168 1.32 -7.18 -8.08
CA PHE A 168 1.58 -8.59 -7.72
C PHE A 168 3.09 -8.90 -7.60
N ILE A 169 3.92 -8.37 -8.51
CA ILE A 169 5.38 -8.57 -8.48
C ILE A 169 5.97 -7.97 -7.21
N GLU A 170 5.60 -6.73 -6.87
CA GLU A 170 6.03 -6.04 -5.65
C GLU A 170 5.66 -6.84 -4.40
N TYR A 171 4.44 -7.37 -4.34
CA TYR A 171 4.01 -8.27 -3.26
C TYR A 171 4.94 -9.50 -3.16
N MET A 172 5.22 -10.16 -4.28
CA MET A 172 6.08 -11.35 -4.29
C MET A 172 7.54 -11.02 -3.92
N GLU A 173 8.04 -9.85 -4.30
CA GLU A 173 9.37 -9.37 -3.91
C GLU A 173 9.45 -9.12 -2.41
N LEU A 174 8.44 -8.45 -1.84
CA LEU A 174 8.39 -8.21 -0.40
C LEU A 174 8.27 -9.52 0.40
N GLN A 175 7.44 -10.46 -0.04
CA GLN A 175 7.35 -11.79 0.59
C GLN A 175 8.70 -12.51 0.61
N LYS A 176 9.48 -12.46 -0.48
CA LYS A 176 10.84 -13.03 -0.52
C LYS A 176 11.78 -12.33 0.45
N LEU A 177 11.72 -10.99 0.52
CA LEU A 177 12.54 -10.22 1.45
C LEU A 177 12.19 -10.55 2.91
N LEU A 178 10.90 -10.64 3.25
CA LEU A 178 10.45 -11.02 4.59
C LEU A 178 10.91 -12.43 4.97
N ALA A 179 10.77 -13.41 4.07
CA ALA A 179 11.27 -14.76 4.29
C ALA A 179 12.81 -14.79 4.48
N SER A 180 13.55 -13.99 3.71
CA SER A 180 15.00 -13.85 3.86
C SER A 180 15.40 -13.24 5.20
N ILE A 181 14.67 -12.22 5.67
CA ILE A 181 14.92 -11.60 6.98
C ILE A 181 14.61 -12.58 8.11
N GLN A 182 13.48 -13.30 8.04
CA GLN A 182 13.09 -14.29 9.04
C GLN A 182 14.12 -15.42 9.16
N THR A 183 14.52 -16.02 8.03
CA THR A 183 15.55 -17.07 8.01
C THR A 183 16.91 -16.55 8.50
N SER A 184 17.29 -15.32 8.13
CA SER A 184 18.53 -14.71 8.62
C SER A 184 18.48 -14.45 10.13
N LYS A 185 17.33 -14.04 10.67
CA LYS A 185 17.12 -13.82 12.11
C LYS A 185 17.23 -15.13 12.90
N GLU A 186 16.67 -16.22 12.39
CA GLU A 186 16.80 -17.56 12.99
C GLU A 186 18.25 -18.03 13.03
N VAL A 187 19.02 -17.81 11.95
CA VAL A 187 20.45 -18.12 11.89
C VAL A 187 21.27 -17.27 12.86
N CYS A 188 20.94 -15.97 13.01
CA CYS A 188 21.61 -15.06 13.93
C CYS A 188 21.33 -15.36 15.41
N LEU A 189 20.10 -15.78 15.74
CA LEU A 189 19.73 -16.20 17.09
C LEU A 189 20.40 -17.54 17.49
N GLY A 190 20.94 -18.29 16.53
CA GLY A 190 21.66 -19.53 16.74
C GLY A 190 23.20 -19.44 16.77
N LEU A 191 23.81 -18.26 16.56
CA LEU A 191 25.27 -18.14 16.38
C LEU A 191 25.92 -16.97 17.16
N PRO A 192 27.14 -17.15 17.71
CA PRO A 192 27.86 -16.08 18.41
C PRO A 192 28.33 -14.96 17.47
N ILE A 193 28.52 -13.77 18.05
CA ILE A 193 28.78 -12.47 17.39
C ILE A 193 30.00 -12.44 16.43
N SER A 194 30.89 -13.43 16.46
CA SER A 194 32.03 -13.50 15.54
C SER A 194 31.68 -14.01 14.12
N CYS A 195 30.48 -14.54 13.90
CA CYS A 195 30.08 -15.13 12.62
C CYS A 195 29.55 -14.11 11.59
N TYR A 196 29.15 -12.91 12.04
CA TYR A 196 28.50 -11.90 11.19
C TYR A 196 29.41 -11.35 10.08
N SER A 197 30.73 -11.28 10.33
CA SER A 197 31.73 -10.80 9.35
C SER A 197 31.91 -11.76 8.16
N LEU A 198 31.86 -13.07 8.40
CA LEU A 198 32.01 -14.08 7.36
C LEU A 198 30.74 -14.21 6.50
N TYR A 199 29.57 -14.01 7.12
CA TYR A 199 28.26 -14.19 6.48
C TYR A 199 27.95 -13.09 5.44
N PHE A 200 28.32 -11.84 5.73
CA PHE A 200 28.19 -10.73 4.78
C PHE A 200 28.97 -10.97 3.49
N HIS A 201 30.14 -11.60 3.57
CA HIS A 201 31.01 -11.91 2.43
C HIS A 201 30.49 -13.08 1.56
N THR A 202 29.71 -14.00 2.15
CA THR A 202 29.02 -15.07 1.40
C THR A 202 27.74 -14.59 0.72
N LEU A 203 26.98 -13.69 1.35
CA LEU A 203 25.78 -13.11 0.73
C LEU A 203 26.11 -12.24 -0.50
N THR A 204 27.25 -11.54 -0.50
CA THR A 204 27.71 -10.80 -1.68
C THR A 204 28.07 -11.72 -2.84
N LYS A 205 28.52 -12.95 -2.59
CA LYS A 205 28.81 -13.95 -3.63
C LYS A 205 27.55 -14.47 -4.33
N PHE A 206 26.45 -14.66 -3.61
CA PHE A 206 25.19 -15.15 -4.18
C PHE A 206 24.50 -14.15 -5.11
N GLN A 207 24.70 -12.83 -4.92
CA GLN A 207 24.17 -11.82 -5.85
C GLN A 207 25.02 -11.62 -7.11
N THR A 208 26.27 -12.08 -7.13
CA THR A 208 27.20 -11.81 -8.24
C THR A 208 27.14 -12.81 -9.40
N THR A 209 26.43 -13.94 -9.27
CA THR A 209 26.46 -15.00 -10.29
C THR A 209 25.48 -14.81 -11.45
N ASP A 210 24.50 -13.89 -11.36
CA ASP A 210 23.47 -13.71 -12.41
C ASP A 210 23.49 -12.34 -13.13
N LEU A 211 24.46 -11.46 -12.84
CA LEU A 211 24.49 -10.10 -13.43
C LEU A 211 25.84 -9.74 -14.08
N SER A 212 26.45 -10.68 -14.81
CA SER A 212 27.73 -10.47 -15.51
C SER A 212 27.62 -9.72 -16.86
N LEU A 213 26.47 -9.15 -17.22
CA LEU A 213 26.25 -8.55 -18.54
C LEU A 213 25.88 -7.06 -18.58
N ALA A 214 25.91 -6.33 -17.46
CA ALA A 214 25.87 -4.87 -17.49
C ALA A 214 26.79 -4.28 -16.42
N GLY A 215 27.90 -3.69 -16.87
CA GLY A 215 29.02 -3.21 -16.05
C GLY A 215 28.72 -1.99 -15.19
N PHE A 216 27.85 -2.12 -14.19
CA PHE A 216 27.73 -1.16 -13.10
C PHE A 216 27.36 -1.90 -11.80
N SER A 217 28.37 -2.31 -11.04
CA SER A 217 28.19 -3.02 -9.78
C SER A 217 27.65 -2.07 -8.71
N LYS A 218 26.31 -2.02 -8.56
CA LYS A 218 25.60 -1.35 -7.46
C LYS A 218 26.09 -1.86 -6.09
N ALA A 219 26.56 -3.10 -6.01
CA ALA A 219 27.15 -3.72 -4.81
C ALA A 219 28.48 -3.06 -4.36
N SER A 220 29.30 -2.57 -5.29
CA SER A 220 30.54 -1.85 -4.96
C SER A 220 30.25 -0.47 -4.35
N LEU A 221 29.19 0.19 -4.81
CA LEU A 221 28.76 1.50 -4.31
C LEU A 221 28.18 1.40 -2.89
N TRP A 222 27.40 0.35 -2.60
CA TRP A 222 26.89 0.08 -1.27
C TRP A 222 27.99 -0.28 -0.27
N SER A 223 28.94 -1.12 -0.67
CA SER A 223 30.11 -1.43 0.17
C SER A 223 30.94 -0.19 0.48
N ARG A 224 31.11 0.71 -0.51
CA ARG A 224 31.79 2.00 -0.32
C ARG A 224 31.00 2.94 0.59
N LEU A 225 29.69 3.07 0.38
CA LEU A 225 28.81 3.90 1.20
C LEU A 225 28.80 3.43 2.67
N ILE A 226 28.68 2.13 2.91
CA ILE A 226 28.72 1.57 4.28
C ILE A 226 30.08 1.82 4.92
N SER A 227 31.18 1.65 4.18
CA SER A 227 32.53 1.95 4.68
C SER A 227 32.73 3.45 4.98
N GLU A 228 32.19 4.34 4.14
CA GLU A 228 32.18 5.79 4.38
C GLU A 228 31.33 6.18 5.61
N LEU A 229 30.19 5.51 5.82
CA LEU A 229 29.35 5.73 7.00
C LEU A 229 29.99 5.18 8.28
N GLN A 230 30.63 4.01 8.22
CA GLN A 230 31.33 3.38 9.35
C GLN A 230 32.61 4.12 9.74
N SER A 231 33.28 4.76 8.78
CA SER A 231 34.41 5.66 9.05
C SER A 231 33.97 7.02 9.62
N GLY A 232 32.66 7.26 9.70
CA GLY A 232 32.05 8.45 10.27
C GLY A 232 32.07 9.64 9.31
N VAL A 233 30.90 10.21 9.03
CA VAL A 233 30.80 11.45 8.26
C VAL A 233 31.20 12.62 9.16
N LYS A 234 32.44 13.10 9.00
CA LYS A 234 32.84 14.38 9.61
C LYS A 234 32.04 15.51 8.95
N LEU A 235 30.94 15.90 9.58
CA LEU A 235 30.22 17.13 9.23
C LEU A 235 31.21 18.29 9.29
N ARG A 236 31.46 18.90 8.13
CA ARG A 236 32.31 20.08 8.03
C ARG A 236 31.61 21.18 8.82
N LYS A 237 32.16 21.59 9.97
CA LYS A 237 31.72 22.80 10.66
C LYS A 237 31.77 23.94 9.66
N THR A 238 30.64 24.60 9.45
CA THR A 238 30.51 25.77 8.58
C THR A 238 31.22 26.96 9.23
N ALA A 239 32.55 26.93 9.23
CA ALA A 239 33.38 28.11 9.43
C ALA A 239 33.90 28.53 8.05
N GLU A 240 33.47 29.72 7.66
CA GLU A 240 34.10 30.60 6.66
C GLU A 240 34.04 30.13 5.19
N ARG A 241 32.88 30.37 4.56
CA ARG A 241 32.85 30.78 3.16
C ARG A 241 32.94 32.32 3.13
N PRO A 242 33.82 32.94 2.31
CA PRO A 242 33.86 34.39 2.17
C PRO A 242 32.50 34.89 1.68
N GLN A 243 31.97 35.88 2.40
CA GLN A 243 30.72 36.55 2.12
C GLN A 243 30.61 36.93 0.63
N ARG A 244 29.58 36.41 -0.05
CA ARG A 244 28.94 37.14 -1.15
C ARG A 244 27.63 37.68 -0.61
N CYS A 245 27.56 39.00 -0.53
CA CYS A 245 26.38 39.75 -0.19
C CYS A 245 25.22 39.37 -1.11
N VAL A 246 24.14 38.86 -0.51
CA VAL A 246 22.80 38.95 -1.08
C VAL A 246 21.93 39.53 0.02
N SER A 247 21.26 40.62 -0.33
CA SER A 247 20.54 41.51 0.57
C SER A 247 19.37 40.83 1.29
N ALA A 248 19.05 41.40 2.46
CA ALA A 248 17.94 41.05 3.32
C ALA A 248 16.61 40.91 2.56
N ARG A 249 16.19 39.66 2.35
CA ARG A 249 14.78 39.30 2.29
C ARG A 249 14.62 38.12 3.24
N GLU A 250 13.66 38.25 4.14
CA GLU A 250 13.31 37.27 5.16
C GLU A 250 13.22 35.91 4.51
N CYS A 251 14.28 35.12 4.71
CA CYS A 251 14.31 33.74 4.30
C CYS A 251 13.30 33.05 5.20
N ILE A 252 12.18 32.61 4.62
CA ILE A 252 11.18 31.81 5.32
C ILE A 252 11.94 30.57 5.82
N ARG A 253 12.27 30.56 7.11
CA ARG A 253 12.98 29.44 7.71
C ARG A 253 12.09 28.22 7.63
N SER A 254 12.69 27.09 7.26
CA SER A 254 12.04 25.79 7.38
C SER A 254 11.59 25.56 8.84
N PRO A 255 10.48 24.84 9.10
CA PRO A 255 10.03 24.51 10.45
C PRO A 255 11.14 23.91 11.34
N TYR A 256 12.06 23.14 10.74
CA TYR A 256 13.25 22.62 11.44
C TYR A 256 14.20 23.73 11.89
N GLU A 257 14.48 24.73 11.06
CA GLU A 257 15.38 25.83 11.41
C GLU A 257 14.75 26.79 12.44
N LEU A 258 13.42 26.93 12.43
CA LEU A 258 12.67 27.64 13.46
C LEU A 258 12.80 26.91 14.80
N LEU A 259 12.51 25.60 14.83
CA LEU A 259 12.61 24.78 16.02
C LEU A 259 14.05 24.75 16.57
N LEU A 260 15.05 24.60 15.70
CA LEU A 260 16.46 24.64 16.09
C LEU A 260 16.81 26.02 16.67
N GLY A 261 16.28 27.09 16.08
CA GLY A 261 16.39 28.44 16.62
C GLY A 261 15.78 28.57 18.01
N ASP A 262 14.59 28.02 18.23
CA ASP A 262 13.91 28.08 19.53
C ASP A 262 14.62 27.22 20.58
N ILE A 263 15.17 26.06 20.21
CA ILE A 263 16.01 25.23 21.09
C ILE A 263 17.30 25.97 21.47
N GLN A 264 18.01 26.53 20.49
CA GLN A 264 19.28 27.25 20.72
C GLN A 264 19.10 28.48 21.60
N HIS A 265 18.01 29.24 21.38
CA HIS A 265 17.71 30.45 22.14
C HIS A 265 16.84 30.18 23.37
N ARG A 266 16.58 28.91 23.70
CA ARG A 266 15.77 28.48 24.86
C ARG A 266 14.37 29.12 24.89
N ARG A 267 13.76 29.33 23.72
CA ARG A 267 12.39 29.85 23.57
C ARG A 267 11.37 28.71 23.67
N TYR A 268 11.51 27.88 24.70
CA TYR A 268 10.60 26.78 24.97
C TYR A 268 10.27 26.71 26.46
N THR A 269 9.08 26.25 26.78
CA THR A 269 8.66 25.98 28.16
C THR A 269 8.55 24.46 28.34
N LEU A 270 9.49 23.84 29.04
CA LEU A 270 9.42 22.40 29.34
C LEU A 270 8.42 22.17 30.46
N ARG A 271 7.48 21.25 30.25
CA ARG A 271 6.68 20.70 31.36
C ARG A 271 7.50 19.60 32.03
N LYS A 272 7.59 19.64 33.36
CA LYS A 272 8.23 18.59 34.14
C LYS A 272 7.37 17.33 34.03
N VAL A 273 7.89 16.31 33.35
CA VAL A 273 7.29 14.97 33.39
C VAL A 273 7.69 14.36 34.73
N SER A 274 6.71 14.11 35.60
CA SER A 274 6.93 13.36 36.84
C SER A 274 7.35 11.94 36.49
N ASP A 275 8.47 11.51 37.09
CA ASP A 275 8.97 10.14 36.99
C ASP A 275 7.87 9.16 37.44
N TRP A 276 7.52 8.21 36.57
CA TRP A 276 6.57 7.14 36.89
C TRP A 276 7.12 6.12 37.91
N SER A 277 8.30 6.37 38.48
CA SER A 277 8.99 5.50 39.44
C SER A 277 8.66 5.78 40.92
N GLN A 278 7.70 6.66 41.21
CA GLN A 278 7.17 6.86 42.58
C GLN A 278 5.63 6.81 42.61
N GLN A 279 5.04 5.70 42.16
CA GLN A 279 3.70 5.31 42.63
C GLN A 279 3.86 4.41 43.86
N ALA A 280 3.40 4.90 45.01
CA ALA A 280 3.26 4.13 46.24
C ALA A 280 2.34 2.91 46.00
N PRO A 281 2.55 1.78 46.69
CA PRO A 281 1.68 0.63 46.53
C PRO A 281 0.26 0.96 47.02
N LEU A 282 -0.73 0.61 46.19
CA LEU A 282 -2.14 0.64 46.55
C LEU A 282 -2.36 -0.19 47.82
N GLU A 283 -2.70 0.48 48.93
CA GLU A 283 -3.15 -0.19 50.14
C GLU A 283 -4.42 -0.99 49.83
N THR A 284 -4.32 -2.28 50.10
CA THR A 284 -5.40 -3.25 50.13
C THR A 284 -6.23 -2.96 51.37
N TYR A 285 -7.49 -2.57 51.21
CA TYR A 285 -8.48 -2.70 52.29
C TYR A 285 -9.59 -3.65 51.84
N ALA A 286 -9.50 -4.85 52.39
CA ALA A 286 -10.59 -5.79 52.51
C ALA A 286 -11.45 -5.42 53.74
N LEU A 287 -12.77 -5.53 53.58
CA LEU A 287 -13.79 -5.91 54.57
C LEU A 287 -13.89 -5.10 55.87
N LEU A 288 -14.94 -4.26 55.96
CA LEU A 288 -16.09 -4.40 56.87
C LEU A 288 -17.22 -3.43 56.45
#